data_AF-A0A6N2UFH4-F1
#
_entry.id   AF-A0A6N2UFH4-F1
#
_cell.length_a   1.000
_cell.length_b   1.000
_cell.length_c   1.000
_cell.angle_alpha   90.00
_cell.angle_beta   90.00
_cell.angle_gamma   90.00
#
_symmetry.space_group_name_H-M   'P 1'
#
loop_
_entity.id
_entity.type
_entity.pdbx_description
1 polymer ?
#
loop_
_entity_poly.entity_id
_entity_poly.type
_entity_poly.pdbx_seq_one_letter_code
_entity_poly.pdbx_strand_id
1 'polypeptide(L)'
;MTPDQKGSLPLRIEKLFYEMQDRIFTDIVRRIKKTGEITSTADYQINKLLILGNSTEFIESEIKRLVGLTDPEIWELYDKVVNWEYVRYAEAYEQINGHFTPLEDNEQIQQWSRAIVNQTKNEIQNITQSLGVSVDVGGGKMAFTPLAEYYQKYLDRACMDIVTGSFDYNTVLRRVVKEMTSSGIRSVDYASGWNNRVPVAVRRAVMTGVSQLSAQINEMIAKDLRTDEYEVTWHSGHRPSHWWGGRVYTYQELQTICHLGEGDGLCGWNCRHSYLAFIPGVSARTYTDKQLEELETQEQEVKTYQGKEYNKYQASQMQRKLETKMRAQRAKVKQLQQGGADPNDIMAAKARYLNTLHQYQGFSKKMEIPEQMERVYMDGLGRIAPGKIRNSRVSNIKKKTAAEIFNVEITKEMDTVLAANIYKNLNKSDVGKEVLEFIKKNHTSVDIYYNKNTISEMGLEAVYGQCIGNHIYINGLTAQSVREISETIVHEVTHIRLDIGYDQHAEAVCDYFAALHSKGTLTEKDVRDIIKSVKERYPNFKWRNKS
;
A
#
# COMPACT_ATOMS: atom_id res chain seq x y z
N MET A 1 33.86 -1.44 9.32
CA MET A 1 34.70 -2.25 8.41
C MET A 1 36.06 -1.60 8.29
N THR A 2 37.13 -2.37 8.51
CA THR A 2 38.51 -1.95 8.21
C THR A 2 38.87 -2.32 6.75
N PRO A 3 39.85 -1.64 6.13
CA PRO A 3 40.28 -1.91 4.75
C PRO A 3 40.75 -3.35 4.49
N ASP A 4 41.18 -4.07 5.53
CA ASP A 4 41.68 -5.44 5.45
C ASP A 4 40.58 -6.51 5.32
N GLN A 5 39.30 -6.10 5.41
CA GLN A 5 38.12 -6.97 5.25
C GLN A 5 37.51 -6.90 3.83
N LYS A 6 38.26 -6.41 2.82
CA LYS A 6 37.82 -6.32 1.42
C LYS A 6 38.14 -7.63 0.70
N GLY A 7 37.08 -8.35 0.35
CA GLY A 7 37.12 -9.70 -0.17
C GLY A 7 37.41 -9.83 -1.66
N SER A 8 37.38 -11.06 -2.17
CA SER A 8 37.61 -11.41 -3.58
C SER A 8 36.47 -11.03 -4.54
N LEU A 9 35.37 -10.48 -4.01
CA LEU A 9 34.26 -9.96 -4.82
C LEU A 9 34.69 -8.68 -5.55
N PRO A 10 34.33 -8.50 -6.84
CA PRO A 10 34.59 -7.24 -7.51
C PRO A 10 33.98 -6.07 -6.72
N LEU A 11 34.77 -5.04 -6.42
CA LEU A 11 34.34 -3.87 -5.63
C LEU A 11 33.01 -3.24 -6.13
N ARG A 12 32.73 -3.34 -7.43
CA ARG A 12 31.46 -2.89 -8.02
C ARG A 12 30.26 -3.72 -7.54
N ILE A 13 30.41 -5.03 -7.39
CA ILE A 13 29.37 -5.92 -6.85
C ILE A 13 29.15 -5.63 -5.37
N GLU A 14 30.21 -5.54 -4.58
CA GLU A 14 30.10 -5.20 -3.15
C GLU A 14 29.31 -3.90 -2.96
N LYS A 15 29.63 -2.89 -3.77
CA LYS A 15 28.92 -1.61 -3.77
C LYS A 15 27.42 -1.76 -4.06
N LEU A 16 27.01 -2.65 -4.97
CA LEU A 16 25.59 -2.90 -5.25
C LEU A 16 24.86 -3.44 -4.01
N PHE A 17 25.49 -4.37 -3.28
CA PHE A 17 24.94 -4.93 -2.05
C PHE A 17 24.90 -3.92 -0.92
N TYR A 18 25.96 -3.15 -0.70
CA TYR A 18 25.96 -2.10 0.33
C TYR A 18 24.94 -1.00 0.04
N GLU A 19 24.86 -0.49 -1.20
CA GLU A 19 23.85 0.51 -1.57
C GLU A 19 22.42 -0.04 -1.39
N MET A 20 22.21 -1.36 -1.56
CA MET A 20 20.93 -2.01 -1.31
C MET A 20 20.62 -2.11 0.18
N GLN A 21 21.59 -2.52 0.99
CA GLN A 21 21.45 -2.57 2.46
C GLN A 21 21.14 -1.17 3.03
N ASP A 22 21.79 -0.11 2.54
CA ASP A 22 21.49 1.27 2.92
C ASP A 22 20.01 1.64 2.63
N ARG A 23 19.46 1.17 1.50
CA ARG A 23 18.05 1.37 1.17
C ARG A 23 17.14 0.58 2.11
N ILE A 24 17.52 -0.63 2.50
CA ILE A 24 16.77 -1.45 3.47
C ILE A 24 16.73 -0.74 4.83
N PHE A 25 17.89 -0.31 5.36
CA PHE A 25 17.96 0.46 6.60
C PHE A 25 17.12 1.74 6.53
N THR A 26 17.22 2.48 5.42
CA THR A 26 16.42 3.70 5.21
C THR A 26 14.91 3.42 5.29
N ASP A 27 14.43 2.32 4.71
CA ASP A 27 13.01 1.97 4.76
C ASP A 27 12.56 1.49 6.15
N ILE A 28 13.40 0.73 6.85
CA ILE A 28 13.17 0.31 8.25
C ILE A 28 13.03 1.55 9.14
N VAL A 29 14.03 2.44 9.12
CA VAL A 29 14.07 3.67 9.93
C VAL A 29 12.85 4.55 9.65
N ARG A 30 12.49 4.73 8.38
CA ARG A 30 11.30 5.48 7.97
C ARG A 30 10.02 4.90 8.56
N ARG A 31 9.89 3.57 8.62
CA ARG A 31 8.72 2.89 9.19
C ARG A 31 8.67 3.09 10.69
N ILE A 32 9.76 2.78 11.39
CA ILE A 32 9.87 2.95 12.85
C ILE A 32 9.54 4.38 13.26
N LYS A 33 10.14 5.39 12.62
CA LYS A 33 9.85 6.81 12.91
C LYS A 33 8.39 7.21 12.66
N LYS A 34 7.70 6.52 11.75
CA LYS A 34 6.31 6.83 11.40
C LYS A 34 5.31 6.14 12.32
N THR A 35 5.60 4.91 12.75
CA THR A 35 4.67 4.08 13.53
C THR A 35 5.01 4.00 15.01
N GLY A 36 6.24 4.37 15.40
CA GLY A 36 6.75 4.16 16.76
C GLY A 36 7.02 2.68 17.10
N GLU A 37 6.96 1.80 16.10
CA GLU A 37 7.02 0.34 16.26
C GLU A 37 7.70 -0.29 15.05
N ILE A 38 8.33 -1.46 15.21
CA ILE A 38 8.85 -2.26 14.10
C ILE A 38 7.67 -2.97 13.43
N THR A 39 7.32 -2.54 12.23
CA THR A 39 6.22 -3.16 11.48
C THR A 39 6.62 -4.53 10.92
N SER A 40 5.66 -5.38 10.56
CA SER A 40 5.93 -6.70 9.93
C SER A 40 6.77 -6.63 8.64
N THR A 41 6.73 -5.50 7.93
CA THR A 41 7.61 -5.25 6.77
C THR A 41 9.03 -4.88 7.18
N ALA A 42 9.19 -4.10 8.26
CA ALA A 42 10.50 -3.78 8.80
C ALA A 42 11.16 -5.04 9.39
N ASP A 43 10.40 -5.88 10.11
CA ASP A 43 10.85 -7.20 10.57
C ASP A 43 11.33 -8.10 9.42
N TYR A 44 10.55 -8.19 8.33
CA TYR A 44 10.98 -8.90 7.12
C TYR A 44 12.30 -8.36 6.54
N GLN A 45 12.46 -7.04 6.52
CA GLN A 45 13.67 -6.38 6.03
C GLN A 45 14.88 -6.60 6.95
N ILE A 46 14.68 -6.64 8.27
CA ILE A 46 15.70 -7.02 9.25
C ILE A 46 16.16 -8.45 8.99
N ASN A 47 15.23 -9.40 8.80
CA ASN A 47 15.57 -10.77 8.44
C ASN A 47 16.37 -10.85 7.12
N LYS A 48 16.07 -9.98 6.14
CA LYS A 48 16.87 -9.90 4.90
C LYS A 48 18.28 -9.39 5.15
N LEU A 49 18.49 -8.44 6.06
CA LEU A 49 19.84 -8.00 6.43
C LEU A 49 20.66 -9.11 7.07
N LEU A 50 20.05 -9.97 7.90
CA LEU A 50 20.70 -11.15 8.48
C LEU A 50 21.11 -12.15 7.39
N ILE A 51 20.21 -12.45 6.46
CA ILE A 51 20.50 -13.33 5.31
C ILE A 51 21.65 -12.78 4.44
N LEU A 52 21.78 -11.45 4.37
CA LEU A 52 22.88 -10.76 3.67
C LEU A 52 24.22 -10.80 4.45
N GLY A 53 24.26 -11.47 5.60
CA GLY A 53 25.48 -11.69 6.39
C GLY A 53 25.72 -10.67 7.52
N ASN A 54 24.79 -9.74 7.75
CA ASN A 54 24.92 -8.82 8.87
C ASN A 54 24.67 -9.54 10.20
N SER A 55 25.42 -9.14 11.23
CA SER A 55 25.19 -9.63 12.59
C SER A 55 24.01 -8.91 13.25
N THR A 56 23.40 -9.53 14.26
CA THR A 56 22.30 -8.90 15.01
C THR A 56 22.77 -7.64 15.74
N GLU A 57 23.99 -7.66 16.29
CA GLU A 57 24.67 -6.53 16.93
C GLU A 57 24.77 -5.34 15.97
N PHE A 58 25.22 -5.60 14.74
CA PHE A 58 25.43 -4.55 13.76
C PHE A 58 24.10 -3.93 13.34
N ILE A 59 23.09 -4.76 13.03
CA ILE A 59 21.76 -4.28 12.65
C ILE A 59 21.14 -3.44 13.77
N GLU A 60 21.18 -3.93 15.01
CA GLU A 60 20.67 -3.22 16.18
C GLU A 60 21.37 -1.87 16.36
N SER A 61 22.71 -1.87 16.35
CA SER A 61 23.49 -0.65 16.52
C SER A 61 23.19 0.39 15.44
N GLU A 62 22.98 -0.06 14.20
CA GLU A 62 22.70 0.81 13.07
C GLU A 62 21.26 1.35 13.10
N ILE A 63 20.27 0.52 13.47
CA ILE A 63 18.89 0.97 13.69
C ILE A 63 18.86 1.99 14.84
N LYS A 64 19.48 1.68 15.97
CA LYS A 64 19.58 2.57 17.13
C LYS A 64 20.17 3.93 16.73
N ARG A 65 21.29 3.92 16.01
CA ARG A 65 22.00 5.12 15.55
C ARG A 65 21.17 5.96 14.58
N LEU A 66 20.52 5.32 13.59
CA LEU A 66 19.78 6.02 12.54
C LEU A 66 18.41 6.54 13.02
N VAL A 67 17.76 5.81 13.93
CA VAL A 67 16.51 6.26 14.55
C VAL A 67 16.78 7.32 15.62
N GLY A 68 17.89 7.19 16.35
CA GLY A 68 18.26 8.05 17.48
C GLY A 68 17.70 7.52 18.81
N LEU A 69 17.75 6.21 19.01
CA LEU A 69 17.19 5.53 20.18
C LEU A 69 18.25 5.30 21.26
N THR A 70 17.80 5.21 22.51
CA THR A 70 18.55 4.68 23.65
C THR A 70 18.45 3.16 23.72
N ASP A 71 19.29 2.51 24.54
CA ASP A 71 19.21 1.05 24.73
C ASP A 71 17.80 0.62 25.21
N PRO A 72 17.19 1.23 26.25
CA PRO A 72 15.86 0.83 26.69
C PRO A 72 14.77 0.98 25.61
N GLU A 73 14.85 2.01 24.77
CA GLU A 73 13.86 2.26 23.73
C GLU A 73 13.94 1.23 22.59
N ILE A 74 15.14 0.75 22.24
CA ILE A 74 15.26 -0.32 21.24
C ILE A 74 14.79 -1.66 21.79
N TRP A 75 15.04 -1.95 23.07
CA TRP A 75 14.50 -3.14 23.74
C TRP A 75 12.97 -3.09 23.79
N GLU A 76 12.37 -1.93 24.10
CA GLU A 76 10.91 -1.78 24.08
C GLU A 76 10.31 -2.03 22.69
N LEU A 77 11.00 -1.61 21.62
CA LEU A 77 10.59 -1.92 20.25
C LEU A 77 10.64 -3.42 19.97
N TYR A 78 11.67 -4.12 20.44
CA TYR A 78 11.85 -5.55 20.27
C TYR A 78 10.82 -6.35 21.07
N ASP A 79 10.56 -5.99 22.32
CA ASP A 79 9.53 -6.61 23.16
C ASP A 79 8.14 -6.52 22.52
N LYS A 80 7.81 -5.39 21.88
CA LYS A 80 6.55 -5.23 21.14
C LYS A 80 6.46 -6.16 19.94
N VAL A 81 7.59 -6.46 19.28
CA VAL A 81 7.65 -7.39 18.15
C VAL A 81 7.50 -8.82 18.63
N VAL A 82 8.28 -9.27 19.62
CA VAL A 82 8.29 -10.67 20.11
C VAL A 82 6.90 -11.14 20.55
N ASN A 83 6.05 -10.23 21.02
CA ASN A 83 4.66 -10.51 21.41
C ASN A 83 3.65 -10.61 20.24
N TRP A 84 4.07 -10.51 18.98
CA TRP A 84 3.20 -10.67 17.81
C TRP A 84 3.20 -12.10 17.26
N GLU A 85 2.03 -12.61 16.83
CA GLU A 85 1.90 -13.94 16.20
C GLU A 85 2.67 -14.11 14.86
N TYR A 86 3.20 -13.03 14.28
CA TYR A 86 3.80 -13.00 12.94
C TYR A 86 5.30 -12.68 12.92
N VAL A 87 5.99 -12.81 14.06
CA VAL A 87 7.44 -12.61 14.12
C VAL A 87 8.12 -13.66 13.25
N ARG A 88 8.87 -13.21 12.25
CA ARG A 88 9.55 -14.14 11.33
C ARG A 88 10.78 -14.78 11.96
N TYR A 89 11.40 -14.09 12.92
CA TYR A 89 12.62 -14.54 13.56
C TYR A 89 12.78 -13.94 14.97
N ALA A 90 12.16 -14.58 15.98
CA ALA A 90 12.18 -14.12 17.37
C ALA A 90 13.60 -14.15 17.97
N GLU A 91 14.41 -15.13 17.57
CA GLU A 91 15.79 -15.31 18.02
C GLU A 91 16.69 -14.09 17.75
N ALA A 92 16.46 -13.33 16.67
CA ALA A 92 17.23 -12.11 16.40
C ALA A 92 16.98 -10.98 17.40
N TYR A 93 15.87 -11.04 18.14
CA TYR A 93 15.52 -10.05 19.16
C TYR A 93 15.82 -10.56 20.58
N GLU A 94 15.99 -11.87 20.75
CA GLU A 94 16.22 -12.51 22.05
C GLU A 94 17.71 -12.71 22.36
N GLN A 95 18.59 -12.84 21.35
CA GLN A 95 20.03 -13.04 21.56
C GLN A 95 20.90 -12.19 20.62
N ILE A 96 21.78 -11.40 21.24
CA ILE A 96 22.90 -10.71 20.61
C ILE A 96 24.04 -11.74 20.45
N ASN A 97 23.92 -12.67 19.50
CA ASN A 97 24.96 -13.66 19.17
C ASN A 97 24.98 -14.02 17.67
N GLY A 98 24.52 -13.12 16.78
CA GLY A 98 24.50 -13.40 15.35
C GLY A 98 25.91 -13.43 14.76
N HIS A 99 26.33 -14.51 14.12
CA HIS A 99 27.62 -14.53 13.44
C HIS A 99 27.57 -13.67 12.17
N PHE A 100 28.50 -12.70 12.06
CA PHE A 100 28.71 -11.95 10.82
C PHE A 100 29.33 -12.88 9.75
N THR A 101 28.70 -12.94 8.58
CA THR A 101 29.23 -13.65 7.42
C THR A 101 29.70 -12.62 6.40
N PRO A 102 31.00 -12.54 6.09
CA PRO A 102 31.50 -11.69 5.00
C PRO A 102 30.74 -11.93 3.69
N LEU A 103 30.54 -10.89 2.89
CA LEU A 103 29.78 -11.00 1.63
C LEU A 103 30.37 -12.08 0.70
N GLU A 104 31.69 -12.27 0.76
CA GLU A 104 32.41 -13.25 -0.05
C GLU A 104 32.16 -14.70 0.37
N ASP A 105 31.87 -14.94 1.64
CA ASP A 105 31.62 -16.27 2.19
C ASP A 105 30.13 -16.65 2.13
N ASN A 106 29.26 -15.69 1.80
CA ASN A 106 27.82 -15.91 1.72
C ASN A 106 27.43 -16.53 0.37
N GLU A 107 27.04 -17.81 0.39
CA GLU A 107 26.68 -18.58 -0.81
C GLU A 107 25.58 -17.92 -1.66
N GLN A 108 24.58 -17.32 -1.03
CA GLN A 108 23.48 -16.65 -1.72
C GLN A 108 23.95 -15.38 -2.43
N ILE A 109 24.81 -14.58 -1.76
CA ILE A 109 25.45 -13.42 -2.39
C ILE A 109 26.35 -13.85 -3.54
N GLN A 110 27.13 -14.93 -3.39
CA GLN A 110 27.97 -15.47 -4.45
C GLN A 110 27.15 -15.94 -5.66
N GLN A 111 25.99 -16.57 -5.42
CA GLN A 111 25.07 -16.96 -6.49
C GLN A 111 24.53 -15.73 -7.23
N TRP A 112 24.02 -14.74 -6.51
CA TRP A 112 23.55 -13.49 -7.13
C TRP A 112 24.66 -12.75 -7.88
N SER A 113 25.87 -12.72 -7.32
CA SER A 113 27.03 -12.07 -7.92
C SER A 113 27.42 -12.74 -9.24
N ARG A 114 27.44 -14.07 -9.29
CA ARG A 114 27.70 -14.84 -10.53
C ARG A 114 26.62 -14.58 -11.58
N ALA A 115 25.35 -14.55 -11.19
CA ALA A 115 24.27 -14.18 -12.12
C ALA A 115 24.45 -12.75 -12.67
N ILE A 116 24.74 -11.76 -11.81
CA ILE A 116 24.96 -10.38 -12.27
C ILE A 116 26.14 -10.30 -13.25
N VAL A 117 27.26 -10.95 -12.93
CA VAL A 117 28.46 -10.99 -13.78
C VAL A 117 28.14 -11.63 -15.14
N ASN A 118 27.43 -12.77 -15.15
CA ASN A 118 27.03 -13.46 -16.38
C ASN A 118 26.08 -12.61 -17.22
N GLN A 119 25.01 -12.08 -16.63
CA GLN A 119 24.02 -11.23 -17.31
C GLN A 119 24.62 -9.96 -17.90
N THR A 120 25.58 -9.34 -17.19
CA THR A 120 26.25 -8.12 -17.63
C THR A 120 27.50 -8.34 -18.46
N LYS A 121 27.83 -9.60 -18.80
CA LYS A 121 29.06 -9.97 -19.54
C LYS A 121 30.32 -9.36 -18.92
N ASN A 122 30.41 -9.40 -17.59
CA ASN A 122 31.49 -8.84 -16.76
C ASN A 122 31.53 -7.31 -16.61
N GLU A 123 30.58 -6.54 -17.18
CA GLU A 123 30.59 -5.08 -17.04
C GLU A 123 30.06 -4.60 -15.67
N ILE A 124 29.21 -5.39 -15.01
CA ILE A 124 28.63 -5.13 -13.67
C ILE A 124 27.86 -3.79 -13.65
N GLN A 125 27.22 -3.48 -14.77
CA GLN A 125 26.38 -2.31 -15.01
C GLN A 125 25.31 -2.68 -16.03
N ASN A 126 24.22 -1.93 -16.06
CA ASN A 126 23.09 -2.20 -16.94
C ASN A 126 22.61 -3.66 -16.81
N ILE A 127 22.37 -4.07 -15.56
CA ILE A 127 21.87 -5.40 -15.19
C ILE A 127 20.61 -5.72 -16.00
N THR A 128 19.73 -4.74 -16.20
CA THR A 128 18.51 -4.93 -17.00
C THR A 128 18.71 -5.06 -18.51
N GLN A 129 19.95 -4.89 -19.02
CA GLN A 129 20.30 -4.91 -20.43
C GLN A 129 19.47 -3.91 -21.27
N SER A 130 19.10 -2.77 -20.67
CA SER A 130 18.27 -1.78 -21.33
C SER A 130 19.10 -0.84 -22.20
N LEU A 131 18.70 -0.69 -23.45
CA LEU A 131 19.25 0.29 -24.41
C LEU A 131 18.45 1.60 -24.41
N GLY A 132 17.69 1.87 -23.34
CA GLY A 132 16.94 3.11 -23.21
C GLY A 132 17.87 4.31 -23.17
N VAL A 133 17.50 5.36 -23.91
CA VAL A 133 18.24 6.64 -24.00
C VAL A 133 19.65 6.50 -24.60
N SER A 134 19.94 5.37 -25.23
CA SER A 134 21.17 5.16 -26.00
C SER A 134 21.06 5.76 -27.39
N VAL A 135 22.17 6.27 -27.93
CA VAL A 135 22.23 6.89 -29.26
C VAL A 135 22.99 5.98 -30.23
N ASP A 136 22.49 5.88 -31.47
CA ASP A 136 23.23 5.24 -32.56
C ASP A 136 24.32 6.20 -33.03
N VAL A 137 25.59 5.79 -32.92
CA VAL A 137 26.75 6.58 -33.35
C VAL A 137 27.25 6.17 -34.75
N GLY A 138 26.47 5.36 -35.47
CA GLY A 138 26.78 4.87 -36.81
C GLY A 138 27.47 3.50 -36.80
N GLY A 139 27.26 2.74 -37.88
CA GLY A 139 27.85 1.41 -38.05
C GLY A 139 27.28 0.34 -37.11
N GLY A 140 26.05 0.53 -36.61
CA GLY A 140 25.38 -0.39 -35.68
C GLY A 140 25.91 -0.33 -34.25
N LYS A 141 26.77 0.65 -33.94
CA LYS A 141 27.34 0.85 -32.61
C LYS A 141 26.48 1.82 -31.81
N MET A 142 26.18 1.41 -30.58
CA MET A 142 25.39 2.19 -29.64
C MET A 142 26.33 2.87 -28.64
N ALA A 143 26.09 4.15 -28.35
CA ALA A 143 26.77 4.87 -27.28
C ALA A 143 25.80 5.21 -26.14
N PHE A 144 26.27 5.03 -24.90
CA PHE A 144 25.53 5.43 -23.71
C PHE A 144 25.80 6.92 -23.41
N THR A 145 24.73 7.69 -23.31
CA THR A 145 24.79 9.09 -22.89
C THR A 145 24.83 9.18 -21.36
N PRO A 146 25.23 10.32 -20.75
CA PRO A 146 25.10 10.51 -19.30
C PRO A 146 23.67 10.29 -18.78
N LEU A 147 22.66 10.56 -19.62
CA LEU A 147 21.27 10.28 -19.31
C LEU A 147 20.94 8.78 -19.35
N ALA A 148 21.58 8.01 -20.24
CA ALA A 148 21.48 6.55 -20.25
C ALA A 148 22.12 5.94 -19.00
N GLU A 149 23.28 6.42 -18.57
CA GLU A 149 23.93 5.99 -17.32
C GLU A 149 23.03 6.28 -16.10
N TYR A 150 22.44 7.48 -16.05
CA TYR A 150 21.46 7.83 -15.02
C TYR A 150 20.28 6.85 -15.05
N TYR A 151 19.69 6.60 -16.21
CA TYR A 151 18.58 5.67 -16.38
C TYR A 151 18.94 4.26 -15.90
N GLN A 152 20.07 3.71 -16.36
CA GLN A 152 20.55 2.37 -16.01
C GLN A 152 20.82 2.23 -14.52
N LYS A 153 21.45 3.22 -13.88
CA LYS A 153 21.73 3.20 -12.45
C LYS A 153 20.48 2.94 -11.59
N TYR A 154 19.37 3.60 -11.90
CA TYR A 154 18.12 3.37 -11.17
C TYR A 154 17.47 2.02 -11.51
N LEU A 155 17.62 1.54 -12.74
CA LEU A 155 17.14 0.21 -13.12
C LEU A 155 17.94 -0.89 -12.42
N ASP A 156 19.26 -0.75 -12.31
CA ASP A 156 20.14 -1.72 -11.64
C ASP A 156 19.81 -1.81 -10.15
N ARG A 157 19.64 -0.67 -9.49
CA ARG A 157 19.14 -0.60 -8.11
C ARG A 157 17.79 -1.28 -7.95
N ALA A 158 16.87 -1.04 -8.88
CA ALA A 158 15.56 -1.67 -8.87
C ALA A 158 15.66 -3.19 -9.01
N CYS A 159 16.54 -3.65 -9.89
CA CYS A 159 16.78 -5.06 -10.14
C CYS A 159 17.34 -5.74 -8.88
N MET A 160 18.34 -5.14 -8.23
CA MET A 160 18.91 -5.63 -6.97
C MET A 160 17.87 -5.72 -5.85
N ASP A 161 17.08 -4.66 -5.66
CA ASP A 161 16.06 -4.60 -4.61
C ASP A 161 15.01 -5.72 -4.74
N ILE A 162 14.69 -6.11 -5.98
CA ILE A 162 13.65 -7.10 -6.27
C ILE A 162 14.23 -8.52 -6.29
N VAL A 163 15.38 -8.74 -6.96
CA VAL A 163 15.94 -10.09 -7.13
C VAL A 163 16.37 -10.71 -5.79
N THR A 164 16.82 -9.88 -4.85
CA THR A 164 17.17 -10.30 -3.48
C THR A 164 15.94 -10.52 -2.59
N GLY A 165 14.75 -10.13 -3.08
CA GLY A 165 13.50 -10.16 -2.33
C GLY A 165 13.41 -9.10 -1.23
N SER A 166 14.32 -8.11 -1.20
CA SER A 166 14.36 -7.06 -0.18
C SER A 166 13.15 -6.11 -0.25
N PHE A 167 12.59 -5.92 -1.44
CA PHE A 167 11.42 -5.06 -1.67
C PHE A 167 10.45 -5.66 -2.69
N ASP A 168 9.16 -5.33 -2.58
CA ASP A 168 8.17 -5.73 -3.58
C ASP A 168 8.27 -4.90 -4.87
N TYR A 169 7.92 -5.54 -5.99
CA TYR A 169 7.95 -4.93 -7.33
C TYR A 169 7.24 -3.58 -7.42
N ASN A 170 6.03 -3.44 -6.85
CA ASN A 170 5.25 -2.23 -7.04
C ASN A 170 5.82 -1.07 -6.23
N THR A 171 6.35 -1.33 -5.03
CA THR A 171 7.05 -0.33 -4.22
C THR A 171 8.29 0.18 -4.93
N VAL A 172 9.15 -0.71 -5.44
CA VAL A 172 10.37 -0.34 -6.17
C VAL A 172 10.03 0.44 -7.45
N LEU A 173 9.10 -0.05 -8.25
CA LEU A 173 8.70 0.61 -9.50
C LEU A 173 8.11 2.00 -9.24
N ARG A 174 7.24 2.17 -8.22
CA ARG A 174 6.71 3.49 -7.86
C ARG A 174 7.81 4.46 -7.44
N ARG A 175 8.78 4.00 -6.63
CA ARG A 175 9.92 4.82 -6.18
C ARG A 175 10.78 5.28 -7.37
N VAL A 176 11.22 4.34 -8.20
CA VAL A 176 12.10 4.60 -9.35
C VAL A 176 11.42 5.51 -10.38
N VAL A 177 10.16 5.24 -10.71
CA VAL A 177 9.40 6.08 -11.64
C VAL A 177 9.23 7.49 -11.08
N LYS A 178 8.96 7.62 -9.77
CA LYS A 178 8.88 8.93 -9.11
C LYS A 178 10.22 9.66 -9.17
N GLU A 179 11.34 9.01 -8.86
CA GLU A 179 12.68 9.62 -8.91
C GLU A 179 13.03 10.13 -10.31
N MET A 180 12.82 9.29 -11.34
CA MET A 180 13.07 9.68 -12.73
C MET A 180 12.15 10.82 -13.19
N THR A 181 10.85 10.77 -12.86
CA THR A 181 9.92 11.82 -13.25
C THR A 181 10.13 13.12 -12.48
N SER A 182 10.49 13.08 -11.20
CA SER A 182 10.90 14.27 -10.44
C SER A 182 12.16 14.92 -11.03
N SER A 183 13.03 14.14 -11.67
CA SER A 183 14.24 14.62 -12.36
C SER A 183 13.98 15.19 -13.76
N GLY A 184 12.71 15.29 -14.18
CA GLY A 184 12.34 15.83 -15.49
C GLY A 184 12.22 14.81 -16.63
N ILE A 185 12.60 13.55 -16.42
CA ILE A 185 12.48 12.51 -17.45
C ILE A 185 11.00 12.15 -17.63
N ARG A 186 10.50 12.18 -18.87
CA ARG A 186 9.08 11.91 -19.19
C ARG A 186 8.91 10.70 -20.10
N SER A 187 9.82 10.55 -21.06
CA SER A 187 9.91 9.42 -22.00
C SER A 187 11.31 8.83 -22.01
N VAL A 188 11.39 7.60 -22.49
CA VAL A 188 12.61 6.88 -22.82
C VAL A 188 12.53 6.56 -24.30
N ASP A 189 13.44 7.15 -25.04
CA ASP A 189 13.64 6.90 -26.46
C ASP A 189 14.63 5.76 -26.65
N TYR A 190 14.36 4.89 -27.61
CA TYR A 190 15.23 3.80 -28.00
C TYR A 190 15.74 4.09 -29.41
N ALA A 191 16.99 3.73 -29.73
CA ALA A 191 17.54 3.95 -31.06
C ALA A 191 16.77 3.24 -32.18
N SER A 192 15.96 2.23 -31.86
CA SER A 192 14.99 1.62 -32.79
C SER A 192 13.86 2.56 -33.23
N GLY A 193 13.81 3.81 -32.73
CA GLY A 193 12.72 4.77 -32.94
C GLY A 193 11.52 4.52 -32.02
N TRP A 194 11.55 3.48 -31.18
CA TRP A 194 10.50 3.23 -30.20
C TRP A 194 10.59 4.24 -29.06
N ASN A 195 9.46 4.83 -28.66
CA ASN A 195 9.37 5.71 -27.50
C ASN A 195 8.34 5.17 -26.51
N ASN A 196 8.72 5.10 -25.23
CA ASN A 196 7.81 4.81 -24.14
C ASN A 196 7.86 5.90 -23.07
N ARG A 197 6.71 6.13 -22.41
CA ARG A 197 6.73 6.85 -21.12
C ARG A 197 7.57 6.10 -20.10
N VAL A 198 8.24 6.84 -19.22
CA VAL A 198 9.10 6.29 -18.14
C VAL A 198 8.46 5.12 -17.37
N PRO A 199 7.20 5.19 -16.88
CA PRO A 199 6.60 4.07 -16.14
C PRO A 199 6.53 2.75 -16.93
N VAL A 200 6.37 2.83 -18.26
CA VAL A 200 6.30 1.67 -19.14
C VAL A 200 7.71 1.12 -19.40
N ALA A 201 8.65 2.01 -19.73
CA ALA A 201 10.04 1.65 -20.00
C ALA A 201 10.71 1.00 -18.78
N VAL A 202 10.60 1.65 -17.61
CA VAL A 202 11.14 1.14 -16.34
C VAL A 202 10.54 -0.21 -16.00
N ARG A 203 9.21 -0.34 -16.01
CA ARG A 203 8.56 -1.62 -15.69
C ARG A 203 9.03 -2.74 -16.61
N ARG A 204 9.11 -2.49 -17.92
CA ARG A 204 9.56 -3.49 -18.88
C ARG A 204 11.00 -3.91 -18.62
N ALA A 205 11.91 -2.94 -18.48
CA ALA A 205 13.33 -3.22 -18.26
C ALA A 205 13.58 -3.99 -16.96
N VAL A 206 12.97 -3.55 -15.86
CA VAL A 206 13.13 -4.21 -14.55
C VAL A 206 12.54 -5.62 -14.56
N MET A 207 11.32 -5.81 -15.06
CA MET A 207 10.69 -7.15 -15.09
C MET A 207 11.48 -8.13 -15.95
N THR A 208 11.96 -7.70 -17.12
CA THR A 208 12.80 -8.54 -17.98
C THR A 208 14.14 -8.84 -17.31
N GLY A 209 14.83 -7.83 -16.78
CA GLY A 209 16.12 -8.02 -16.12
C GLY A 209 16.06 -8.95 -14.91
N VAL A 210 15.01 -8.85 -14.09
CA VAL A 210 14.82 -9.75 -12.94
C VAL A 210 14.49 -11.17 -13.40
N SER A 211 13.63 -11.35 -14.41
CA SER A 211 13.33 -12.68 -14.94
C SER A 211 14.58 -13.37 -15.49
N GLN A 212 15.45 -12.62 -16.18
CA GLN A 212 16.73 -13.12 -16.71
C GLN A 212 17.70 -13.50 -15.58
N LEU A 213 17.80 -12.70 -14.51
CA LEU A 213 18.64 -13.07 -13.36
C LEU A 213 18.11 -14.32 -12.67
N SER A 214 16.80 -14.42 -12.47
CA SER A 214 16.16 -15.60 -11.88
C SER A 214 16.39 -16.85 -12.73
N ALA A 215 16.37 -16.72 -14.06
CA ALA A 215 16.71 -17.79 -14.99
C ALA A 215 18.16 -18.27 -14.80
N GLN A 216 19.14 -17.35 -14.75
CA GLN A 216 20.54 -17.71 -14.51
C GLN A 216 20.79 -18.35 -13.15
N ILE A 217 20.04 -17.93 -12.13
CA ILE A 217 20.07 -18.59 -10.81
C ILE A 217 19.56 -20.03 -10.92
N ASN A 218 18.48 -20.27 -11.67
CA ASN A 218 17.97 -21.62 -11.89
C ASN A 218 18.91 -22.50 -12.73
N GLU A 219 19.64 -21.93 -13.70
CA GLU A 219 20.70 -22.64 -14.42
C GLU A 219 21.83 -23.09 -13.46
N MET A 220 22.23 -22.24 -12.51
CA MET A 220 23.20 -22.61 -11.47
C MET A 220 22.67 -23.73 -10.57
N ILE A 221 21.41 -23.62 -10.12
CA ILE A 221 20.76 -24.66 -9.30
C ILE A 221 20.68 -25.98 -10.07
N ALA A 222 20.29 -25.96 -11.35
CA ALA A 222 20.23 -27.16 -12.18
C ALA A 222 21.61 -27.84 -12.30
N LYS A 223 22.67 -27.05 -12.46
CA LYS A 223 24.05 -27.55 -12.47
C LYS A 223 24.43 -28.20 -11.14
N ASP A 224 24.10 -27.57 -10.01
CA ASP A 224 24.40 -28.10 -8.68
C ASP A 224 23.62 -29.39 -8.40
N LEU A 225 22.36 -29.46 -8.86
CA LEU A 225 21.49 -30.62 -8.79
C LEU A 225 21.76 -31.68 -9.88
N ARG A 226 22.70 -31.40 -10.80
CA ARG A 226 23.09 -32.26 -11.92
C ARG A 226 21.91 -32.68 -12.81
N THR A 227 21.04 -31.72 -13.12
CA THR A 227 19.97 -31.88 -14.11
C THR A 227 20.13 -30.91 -15.27
N ASP A 228 19.66 -31.31 -16.45
CA ASP A 228 19.56 -30.46 -17.65
C ASP A 228 18.10 -30.12 -17.99
N GLU A 229 17.15 -30.58 -17.19
CA GLU A 229 15.72 -30.36 -17.42
C GLU A 229 15.18 -29.19 -16.61
N TYR A 230 14.23 -28.47 -17.20
CA TYR A 230 13.61 -27.29 -16.63
C TYR A 230 12.12 -27.25 -16.90
N GLU A 231 11.32 -27.02 -15.85
CA GLU A 231 9.89 -26.75 -16.01
C GLU A 231 9.67 -25.25 -16.27
N VAL A 232 9.06 -24.91 -17.42
CA VAL A 232 8.68 -23.53 -17.74
C VAL A 232 7.42 -23.17 -16.96
N THR A 233 7.40 -22.04 -16.27
CA THR A 233 6.24 -21.63 -15.44
C THR A 233 5.02 -21.30 -16.30
N TRP A 234 3.84 -21.87 -16.05
CA TRP A 234 2.63 -21.48 -16.77
C TRP A 234 2.01 -20.18 -16.24
N HIS A 235 1.45 -19.35 -17.13
CA HIS A 235 0.57 -18.25 -16.73
C HIS A 235 -0.53 -17.97 -17.77
N SER A 236 -1.72 -17.59 -17.30
CA SER A 236 -2.82 -17.19 -18.17
C SER A 236 -2.52 -15.93 -19.00
N GLY A 237 -3.10 -15.84 -20.19
CA GLY A 237 -2.98 -14.70 -21.12
C GLY A 237 -1.58 -14.52 -21.69
N HIS A 238 -0.82 -15.61 -21.83
CA HIS A 238 0.48 -15.59 -22.50
C HIS A 238 0.32 -15.32 -24.01
N ARG A 239 1.43 -15.03 -24.70
CA ARG A 239 1.40 -14.74 -26.13
C ARG A 239 1.07 -16.01 -26.92
N PRO A 240 0.40 -15.93 -28.08
CA PRO A 240 0.13 -17.12 -28.91
C PRO A 240 1.39 -17.88 -29.31
N SER A 241 2.53 -17.20 -29.46
CA SER A 241 3.83 -17.84 -29.75
C SER A 241 4.51 -18.48 -28.53
N HIS A 242 3.97 -18.30 -27.32
CA HIS A 242 4.62 -18.72 -26.06
C HIS A 242 3.91 -19.91 -25.41
N TRP A 243 3.65 -20.95 -26.20
CA TRP A 243 2.92 -22.15 -25.76
C TRP A 243 3.84 -23.18 -25.10
N TRP A 244 4.51 -22.75 -24.03
CA TRP A 244 5.56 -23.54 -23.35
C TRP A 244 5.23 -23.85 -21.88
N GLY A 245 4.33 -23.07 -21.26
CA GLY A 245 4.07 -23.12 -19.82
C GLY A 245 3.63 -24.50 -19.31
N GLY A 246 4.19 -24.91 -18.19
CA GLY A 246 3.92 -26.16 -17.47
C GLY A 246 4.57 -27.41 -18.09
N ARG A 247 5.32 -27.24 -19.18
CA ARG A 247 6.08 -28.32 -19.82
C ARG A 247 7.53 -28.28 -19.36
N VAL A 248 8.18 -29.44 -19.46
CA VAL A 248 9.58 -29.63 -19.11
C VAL A 248 10.40 -29.71 -20.40
N TYR A 249 11.54 -29.05 -20.41
CA TYR A 249 12.46 -28.96 -21.55
C TYR A 249 13.89 -29.11 -21.08
N THR A 250 14.74 -29.70 -21.91
CA THR A 250 16.20 -29.60 -21.78
C THR A 250 16.68 -28.18 -22.04
N TYR A 251 17.89 -27.80 -21.60
CA TYR A 251 18.42 -26.47 -21.91
C TYR A 251 18.48 -26.18 -23.41
N GLN A 252 18.87 -27.18 -24.20
CA GLN A 252 18.90 -27.08 -25.67
C GLN A 252 17.50 -26.83 -26.25
N GLU A 253 16.46 -27.47 -25.70
CA GLU A 253 15.08 -27.25 -26.11
C GLU A 253 14.57 -25.87 -25.67
N LEU A 254 14.97 -25.35 -24.51
CA LEU A 254 14.66 -23.96 -24.14
C LEU A 254 15.18 -22.98 -25.20
N GLN A 255 16.37 -23.21 -25.76
CA GLN A 255 16.93 -22.37 -26.82
C GLN A 255 16.22 -22.56 -28.15
N THR A 256 16.01 -23.82 -28.57
CA THR A 256 15.53 -24.16 -29.92
C THR A 256 14.01 -24.11 -30.08
N ILE A 257 13.25 -24.45 -29.03
CA ILE A 257 11.78 -24.50 -29.03
C ILE A 257 11.21 -23.26 -28.34
N CYS A 258 11.77 -22.86 -27.21
CA CYS A 258 11.29 -21.71 -26.45
C CYS A 258 12.00 -20.40 -26.82
N HIS A 259 12.93 -20.43 -27.77
CA HIS A 259 13.66 -19.26 -28.26
C HIS A 259 14.41 -18.51 -27.14
N LEU A 260 14.91 -19.23 -26.13
CA LEU A 260 15.68 -18.64 -25.04
C LEU A 260 16.89 -17.89 -25.58
N GLY A 261 17.01 -16.61 -25.21
CA GLY A 261 18.05 -15.70 -25.69
C GLY A 261 17.60 -14.78 -26.83
N GLU A 262 16.47 -15.06 -27.47
CA GLU A 262 15.87 -14.18 -28.46
C GLU A 262 15.01 -13.07 -27.82
N GLY A 263 14.87 -11.94 -28.52
CA GLY A 263 14.15 -10.76 -28.00
C GLY A 263 12.68 -11.03 -27.70
N ASP A 264 12.00 -11.86 -28.47
CA ASP A 264 10.61 -12.25 -28.27
C ASP A 264 10.44 -13.67 -27.71
N GLY A 265 11.52 -14.36 -27.35
CA GLY A 265 11.49 -15.71 -26.79
C GLY A 265 11.31 -15.79 -25.27
N LEU A 266 11.58 -16.96 -24.70
CA LEU A 266 11.57 -17.21 -23.25
C LEU A 266 12.52 -16.25 -22.52
N CYS A 267 12.05 -15.67 -21.40
CA CYS A 267 12.75 -14.61 -20.66
C CYS A 267 13.12 -13.36 -21.50
N GLY A 268 12.55 -13.20 -22.69
CA GLY A 268 12.72 -12.05 -23.57
C GLY A 268 11.93 -10.80 -23.15
N TRP A 269 11.76 -9.86 -24.07
CA TRP A 269 11.16 -8.56 -23.84
C TRP A 269 9.72 -8.67 -23.31
N ASN A 270 9.52 -8.33 -22.03
CA ASN A 270 8.24 -8.38 -21.35
C ASN A 270 7.58 -9.79 -21.42
N CYS A 271 8.39 -10.84 -21.50
CA CYS A 271 7.94 -12.21 -21.24
C CYS A 271 7.75 -12.38 -19.72
N ARG A 272 6.70 -13.10 -19.31
CA ARG A 272 6.45 -13.39 -17.87
C ARG A 272 6.75 -14.83 -17.50
N HIS A 273 7.09 -15.65 -18.49
CA HIS A 273 7.61 -16.98 -18.23
C HIS A 273 8.97 -16.87 -17.56
N SER A 274 9.19 -17.78 -16.63
CA SER A 274 10.50 -18.18 -16.13
C SER A 274 10.58 -19.70 -16.27
N TYR A 275 11.68 -20.29 -15.82
CA TYR A 275 11.86 -21.73 -15.83
C TYR A 275 12.67 -22.14 -14.61
N LEU A 276 12.32 -23.28 -14.03
CA LEU A 276 12.86 -23.80 -12.80
C LEU A 276 13.57 -25.12 -13.04
N ALA A 277 14.67 -25.39 -12.34
CA ALA A 277 15.36 -26.67 -12.42
C ALA A 277 14.40 -27.82 -12.08
N PHE A 278 14.38 -28.87 -12.92
CA PHE A 278 13.51 -30.02 -12.80
C PHE A 278 14.36 -31.29 -12.74
N ILE A 279 14.17 -32.12 -11.71
CA ILE A 279 14.90 -33.39 -11.55
C ILE A 279 13.98 -34.55 -11.95
N PRO A 280 14.28 -35.28 -13.04
CA PRO A 280 13.49 -36.44 -13.45
C PRO A 280 13.32 -37.46 -12.31
N GLY A 281 12.08 -37.86 -12.06
CA GLY A 281 11.74 -38.85 -11.03
C GLY A 281 11.73 -38.33 -9.58
N VAL A 282 12.17 -37.10 -9.32
CA VAL A 282 12.11 -36.47 -7.99
C VAL A 282 11.16 -35.28 -7.99
N SER A 283 11.26 -34.41 -8.99
CA SER A 283 10.38 -33.25 -9.15
C SER A 283 9.00 -33.69 -9.63
N ALA A 284 7.96 -33.15 -9.01
CA ALA A 284 6.59 -33.25 -9.50
C ALA A 284 6.28 -32.02 -10.36
N ARG A 285 5.77 -32.24 -11.58
CA ARG A 285 5.29 -31.15 -12.44
C ARG A 285 4.14 -30.41 -11.76
N THR A 286 4.09 -29.11 -11.98
CA THR A 286 3.03 -28.22 -11.46
C THR A 286 1.67 -28.60 -12.05
N TYR A 287 1.65 -28.99 -13.33
CA TYR A 287 0.45 -29.37 -14.06
C TYR A 287 0.65 -30.71 -14.78
N THR A 288 -0.37 -31.56 -14.72
CA THR A 288 -0.46 -32.76 -15.58
C THR A 288 -0.79 -32.36 -17.02
N ASP A 289 -0.52 -33.24 -17.99
CA ASP A 289 -0.81 -32.95 -19.40
C ASP A 289 -2.30 -32.70 -19.64
N LYS A 290 -3.18 -33.46 -18.98
CA LYS A 290 -4.63 -33.22 -19.02
C LYS A 290 -5.02 -31.84 -18.49
N GLN A 291 -4.42 -31.42 -17.37
CA GLN A 291 -4.67 -30.08 -16.83
C GLN A 291 -4.17 -28.99 -17.76
N LEU A 292 -3.02 -29.21 -18.44
CA LEU A 292 -2.55 -28.27 -19.45
C LEU A 292 -3.54 -28.20 -20.61
N GLU A 293 -3.99 -29.30 -21.20
CA GLU A 293 -5.01 -29.31 -22.27
C GLU A 293 -6.30 -28.56 -21.88
N GLU A 294 -6.75 -28.71 -20.64
CA GLU A 294 -7.90 -27.96 -20.10
C GLU A 294 -7.61 -26.46 -20.01
N LEU A 295 -6.45 -26.05 -19.47
CA LEU A 295 -6.03 -24.65 -19.39
C LEU A 295 -5.85 -24.03 -20.78
N GLU A 296 -5.27 -24.79 -21.69
CA GLU A 296 -5.05 -24.48 -23.10
C GLU A 296 -6.39 -24.19 -23.81
N THR A 297 -7.39 -25.04 -23.59
CA THR A 297 -8.76 -24.84 -24.09
C THR A 297 -9.38 -23.55 -23.52
N GLN A 298 -9.24 -23.31 -22.21
CA GLN A 298 -9.73 -22.09 -21.55
C GLN A 298 -9.04 -20.80 -22.03
N GLU A 299 -7.80 -20.86 -22.51
CA GLU A 299 -7.11 -19.70 -23.09
C GLU A 299 -7.67 -19.32 -24.47
N GLN A 300 -8.21 -20.29 -25.21
CA GLN A 300 -8.83 -20.08 -26.53
C GLN A 300 -10.28 -19.62 -26.44
N GLU A 301 -10.94 -19.78 -25.29
CA GLU A 301 -12.29 -19.28 -25.08
C GLU A 301 -12.37 -17.77 -25.32
N VAL A 302 -13.31 -17.38 -26.18
CA VAL A 302 -13.55 -15.98 -26.52
C VAL A 302 -14.73 -15.41 -25.75
N LYS A 303 -14.60 -14.14 -25.35
CA LYS A 303 -15.69 -13.36 -24.76
C LYS A 303 -15.98 -12.14 -25.61
N THR A 304 -17.27 -11.83 -25.78
CA THR A 304 -17.72 -10.70 -26.59
C THR A 304 -17.91 -9.43 -25.74
N TYR A 305 -17.32 -8.32 -26.20
CA TYR A 305 -17.50 -6.99 -25.64
C TYR A 305 -17.70 -5.97 -26.76
N GLN A 306 -18.84 -5.27 -26.75
CA GLN A 306 -19.20 -4.26 -27.77
C GLN A 306 -19.08 -4.79 -29.21
N GLY A 307 -19.57 -6.02 -29.45
CA GLY A 307 -19.56 -6.65 -30.78
C GLY A 307 -18.20 -7.15 -31.26
N LYS A 308 -17.17 -7.16 -30.40
CA LYS A 308 -15.85 -7.74 -30.69
C LYS A 308 -15.54 -8.89 -29.75
N GLU A 309 -14.96 -9.95 -30.28
CA GLU A 309 -14.50 -11.11 -29.54
C GLU A 309 -13.06 -10.92 -29.09
N TYR A 310 -12.75 -11.43 -27.90
CA TYR A 310 -11.40 -11.44 -27.36
C TYR A 310 -11.18 -12.73 -26.60
N ASN A 311 -10.09 -13.42 -26.91
CA ASN A 311 -9.50 -14.39 -25.99
C ASN A 311 -8.74 -13.68 -24.85
N LYS A 312 -8.23 -14.43 -23.87
CA LYS A 312 -7.55 -13.85 -22.69
C LYS A 312 -6.32 -13.00 -23.06
N TYR A 313 -5.52 -13.44 -24.02
CA TYR A 313 -4.38 -12.66 -24.51
C TYR A 313 -4.84 -11.33 -25.12
N GLN A 314 -5.77 -11.37 -26.06
CA GLN A 314 -6.32 -10.18 -26.73
C GLN A 314 -7.00 -9.23 -25.74
N ALA A 315 -7.71 -9.78 -24.74
CA ALA A 315 -8.31 -9.00 -23.67
C ALA A 315 -7.23 -8.27 -22.86
N SER A 316 -6.13 -8.94 -22.51
CA SER A 316 -4.99 -8.32 -21.84
C SER A 316 -4.32 -7.21 -22.67
N GLN A 317 -4.29 -7.35 -24.01
CA GLN A 317 -3.78 -6.31 -24.91
C GLN A 317 -4.72 -5.10 -24.96
N MET A 318 -6.03 -5.33 -25.03
CA MET A 318 -7.03 -4.26 -24.98
C MET A 318 -7.01 -3.53 -23.63
N GLN A 319 -6.85 -4.26 -22.53
CA GLN A 319 -6.65 -3.71 -21.19
C GLN A 319 -5.45 -2.74 -21.18
N ARG A 320 -4.29 -3.16 -21.71
CA ARG A 320 -3.08 -2.30 -21.81
C ARG A 320 -3.30 -1.07 -22.70
N LYS A 321 -4.06 -1.17 -23.80
CA LYS A 321 -4.40 -0.01 -24.66
C LYS A 321 -5.21 1.02 -23.89
N LEU A 322 -6.22 0.59 -23.12
CA LEU A 322 -7.01 1.46 -22.26
C LEU A 322 -6.15 2.10 -21.15
N GLU A 323 -5.24 1.35 -20.53
CA GLU A 323 -4.29 1.89 -19.55
C GLU A 323 -3.40 2.99 -20.14
N THR A 324 -2.89 2.80 -21.36
CA THR A 324 -2.09 3.82 -22.06
C THR A 324 -2.91 5.08 -22.33
N LYS A 325 -4.15 4.92 -22.79
CA LYS A 325 -5.08 6.04 -22.99
C LYS A 325 -5.37 6.79 -21.69
N MET A 326 -5.62 6.07 -20.60
CA MET A 326 -5.84 6.64 -19.27
C MET A 326 -4.61 7.42 -18.79
N ARG A 327 -3.39 6.89 -18.91
CA ARG A 327 -2.15 7.62 -18.58
C ARG A 327 -2.01 8.91 -19.40
N ALA A 328 -2.31 8.85 -20.70
CA ALA A 328 -2.25 10.02 -21.58
C ALA A 328 -3.25 11.10 -21.17
N GLN A 329 -4.51 10.72 -20.96
CA GLN A 329 -5.56 11.62 -20.48
C GLN A 329 -5.22 12.20 -19.11
N ARG A 330 -4.62 11.39 -18.23
CA ARG A 330 -4.22 11.85 -16.90
C ARG A 330 -3.15 12.95 -16.97
N ALA A 331 -2.10 12.71 -17.75
CA ALA A 331 -1.08 13.72 -18.01
C ALA A 331 -1.68 15.00 -18.61
N LYS A 332 -2.60 14.89 -19.59
CA LYS A 332 -3.28 16.04 -20.18
C LYS A 332 -4.05 16.86 -19.15
N VAL A 333 -4.80 16.22 -18.25
CA VAL A 333 -5.52 16.96 -17.20
C VAL A 333 -4.55 17.71 -16.30
N LYS A 334 -3.42 17.09 -15.90
CA LYS A 334 -2.42 17.76 -15.07
C LYS A 334 -1.76 18.95 -15.77
N GLN A 335 -1.46 18.81 -17.06
CA GLN A 335 -0.92 19.90 -17.88
C GLN A 335 -1.90 21.08 -17.96
N LEU A 336 -3.19 20.81 -18.22
CA LEU A 336 -4.22 21.86 -18.25
C LEU A 336 -4.36 22.57 -16.89
N GLN A 337 -4.31 21.82 -15.78
CA GLN A 337 -4.37 22.39 -14.43
C GLN A 337 -3.15 23.26 -14.12
N GLN A 338 -1.94 22.81 -14.49
CA GLN A 338 -0.71 23.55 -14.25
C GLN A 338 -0.60 24.79 -15.15
N GLY A 339 -1.10 24.72 -16.38
CA GLY A 339 -1.11 25.83 -17.32
C GLY A 339 -2.23 26.85 -17.10
N GLY A 340 -3.05 26.70 -16.05
CA GLY A 340 -4.16 27.62 -15.77
C GLY A 340 -5.24 27.65 -16.87
N ALA A 341 -5.45 26.55 -17.58
CA ALA A 341 -6.44 26.45 -18.65
C ALA A 341 -7.88 26.65 -18.14
N ASP A 342 -8.81 26.91 -19.07
CA ASP A 342 -10.22 27.13 -18.74
C ASP A 342 -10.82 25.99 -17.88
N PRO A 343 -11.58 26.30 -16.81
CA PRO A 343 -12.21 25.29 -15.97
C PRO A 343 -13.08 24.26 -16.72
N ASN A 344 -13.76 24.67 -17.79
CA ASN A 344 -14.57 23.80 -18.63
C ASN A 344 -13.71 22.81 -19.42
N ASP A 345 -12.54 23.23 -19.92
CA ASP A 345 -11.59 22.36 -20.60
C ASP A 345 -11.00 21.30 -19.66
N ILE A 346 -10.68 21.71 -18.43
CA ILE A 346 -10.23 20.80 -17.37
C ILE A 346 -11.34 19.80 -17.05
N MET A 347 -12.60 20.26 -16.93
CA MET A 347 -13.75 19.40 -16.65
C MET A 347 -13.99 18.40 -17.78
N ALA A 348 -13.96 18.84 -19.03
CA ALA A 348 -14.10 17.98 -20.21
C ALA A 348 -12.97 16.93 -20.29
N ALA A 349 -11.73 17.31 -19.99
CA ALA A 349 -10.60 16.39 -19.94
C ALA A 349 -10.76 15.33 -18.83
N LYS A 350 -11.24 15.72 -17.64
CA LYS A 350 -11.57 14.79 -16.55
C LYS A 350 -12.72 13.84 -16.94
N ALA A 351 -13.75 14.33 -17.62
CA ALA A 351 -14.87 13.51 -18.09
C ALA A 351 -14.42 12.44 -19.08
N ARG A 352 -13.53 12.79 -20.04
CA ARG A 352 -12.92 11.83 -20.97
C ARG A 352 -12.11 10.74 -20.26
N TYR A 353 -11.35 11.13 -19.24
CA TYR A 353 -10.64 10.18 -18.38
C TYR A 353 -11.59 9.23 -17.65
N LEU A 354 -12.63 9.78 -17.00
CA LEU A 354 -13.62 8.98 -16.26
C LEU A 354 -14.38 8.00 -17.15
N ASN A 355 -14.75 8.41 -18.36
CA ASN A 355 -15.38 7.52 -19.34
C ASN A 355 -14.43 6.34 -19.69
N THR A 356 -13.16 6.65 -19.95
CA THR A 356 -12.16 5.61 -20.27
C THR A 356 -11.90 4.69 -19.07
N LEU A 357 -11.91 5.22 -17.84
CA LEU A 357 -11.81 4.43 -16.62
C LEU A 357 -13.03 3.50 -16.46
N HIS A 358 -14.26 4.00 -16.64
CA HIS A 358 -15.44 3.14 -16.58
C HIS A 358 -15.45 2.07 -17.69
N GLN A 359 -15.00 2.43 -18.90
CA GLN A 359 -14.81 1.46 -19.97
C GLN A 359 -13.79 0.40 -19.56
N TYR A 360 -12.65 0.79 -18.98
CA TYR A 360 -11.62 -0.13 -18.48
C TYR A 360 -12.16 -1.09 -17.42
N GLN A 361 -12.90 -0.58 -16.44
CA GLN A 361 -13.48 -1.38 -15.36
C GLN A 361 -14.57 -2.32 -15.89
N GLY A 362 -15.47 -1.81 -16.73
CA GLY A 362 -16.52 -2.61 -17.37
C GLY A 362 -15.96 -3.69 -18.29
N PHE A 363 -14.92 -3.36 -19.06
CA PHE A 363 -14.21 -4.31 -19.90
C PHE A 363 -13.51 -5.39 -19.06
N SER A 364 -12.72 -5.00 -18.07
CA SER A 364 -11.98 -5.92 -17.21
C SER A 364 -12.93 -6.87 -16.48
N LYS A 365 -14.06 -6.35 -15.96
CA LYS A 365 -15.12 -7.16 -15.34
C LYS A 365 -15.76 -8.13 -16.33
N LYS A 366 -16.13 -7.69 -17.54
CA LYS A 366 -16.76 -8.56 -18.54
C LYS A 366 -15.82 -9.67 -19.02
N MET A 367 -14.52 -9.38 -19.08
CA MET A 367 -13.48 -10.32 -19.48
C MET A 367 -12.96 -11.17 -18.31
N GLU A 368 -13.39 -10.89 -17.07
CA GLU A 368 -12.90 -11.54 -15.85
C GLU A 368 -11.38 -11.48 -15.70
N ILE A 369 -10.78 -10.35 -16.11
CA ILE A 369 -9.36 -10.08 -15.91
C ILE A 369 -9.19 -9.05 -14.78
N PRO A 370 -8.20 -9.22 -13.89
CA PRO A 370 -7.99 -8.29 -12.78
C PRO A 370 -7.57 -6.91 -13.29
N GLU A 371 -8.10 -5.86 -12.65
CA GLU A 371 -7.67 -4.48 -12.88
C GLU A 371 -6.22 -4.29 -12.40
N GLN A 372 -5.41 -3.59 -13.18
CA GLN A 372 -3.99 -3.32 -12.92
C GLN A 372 -3.73 -1.81 -12.78
N MET A 373 -4.53 -1.17 -11.92
CA MET A 373 -4.51 0.29 -11.73
C MET A 373 -3.15 0.84 -11.29
N GLU A 374 -2.30 0.02 -10.69
CA GLU A 374 -0.91 0.37 -10.40
C GLU A 374 -0.15 0.80 -11.67
N ARG A 375 -0.37 0.13 -12.80
CA ARG A 375 0.22 0.53 -14.10
C ARG A 375 -0.25 1.89 -14.58
N VAL A 376 -1.43 2.32 -14.15
CA VAL A 376 -2.01 3.62 -14.51
C VAL A 376 -1.43 4.70 -13.62
N TYR A 377 -1.35 4.46 -12.31
CA TYR A 377 -1.02 5.48 -11.30
C TYR A 377 0.47 5.58 -10.92
N MET A 378 1.34 4.70 -11.44
CA MET A 378 2.79 4.72 -11.19
C MET A 378 3.48 6.04 -11.56
N ASP A 379 2.90 6.85 -12.44
CA ASP A 379 3.48 8.12 -12.91
C ASP A 379 3.50 9.26 -11.87
N GLY A 380 3.05 9.00 -10.63
CA GLY A 380 3.11 9.97 -9.54
C GLY A 380 2.13 11.15 -9.68
N LEU A 381 1.30 11.19 -10.73
CA LEU A 381 0.34 12.28 -10.95
C LEU A 381 -0.87 12.23 -9.99
N GLY A 382 -0.94 11.23 -9.12
CA GLY A 382 -2.04 11.03 -8.18
C GLY A 382 -3.38 10.74 -8.87
N ARG A 383 -4.47 10.69 -8.10
CA ARG A 383 -5.81 10.54 -8.68
C ARG A 383 -6.30 11.86 -9.26
N ILE A 384 -6.88 11.80 -10.46
CA ILE A 384 -7.26 13.00 -11.23
C ILE A 384 -8.74 13.32 -11.14
N ALA A 385 -9.54 12.26 -11.05
CA ALA A 385 -10.86 12.34 -10.50
C ALA A 385 -10.80 11.71 -9.11
N PRO A 386 -11.36 12.35 -8.07
CA PRO A 386 -11.68 11.61 -6.86
C PRO A 386 -12.62 10.49 -7.29
N GLY A 387 -12.14 9.24 -7.28
CA GLY A 387 -13.00 8.08 -7.53
C GLY A 387 -14.18 8.22 -6.61
N LYS A 388 -15.41 8.22 -7.18
CA LYS A 388 -16.67 8.61 -6.51
C LYS A 388 -16.41 8.81 -5.03
N ILE A 389 -16.20 10.06 -4.58
CA ILE A 389 -16.77 10.33 -3.27
C ILE A 389 -18.21 9.94 -3.52
N ARG A 390 -18.67 8.84 -2.92
CA ARG A 390 -20.08 8.70 -2.61
C ARG A 390 -20.34 9.86 -1.63
N ASN A 391 -20.34 11.08 -2.15
CA ASN A 391 -21.32 12.09 -1.85
C ASN A 391 -22.60 11.47 -2.39
N SER A 392 -23.04 10.37 -1.76
CA SER A 392 -24.40 9.92 -1.87
C SER A 392 -25.19 11.18 -1.61
N ARG A 393 -26.14 11.52 -2.48
CA ARG A 393 -27.04 12.65 -2.18
C ARG A 393 -27.59 12.50 -0.75
N VAL A 394 -27.76 11.26 -0.28
CA VAL A 394 -28.01 10.87 1.12
C VAL A 394 -26.95 11.39 2.12
N SER A 395 -25.64 11.30 1.88
CA SER A 395 -24.59 11.81 2.78
C SER A 395 -24.41 13.32 2.73
N ASN A 396 -24.68 13.98 1.59
CA ASN A 396 -24.72 15.45 1.54
C ASN A 396 -25.98 16.01 2.19
N ILE A 397 -27.13 15.34 2.05
CA ILE A 397 -28.34 15.64 2.81
C ILE A 397 -28.06 15.42 4.30
N LYS A 398 -27.50 14.27 4.72
CA LYS A 398 -27.12 14.02 6.11
C LYS A 398 -26.07 14.99 6.65
N LYS A 399 -25.13 15.47 5.84
CA LYS A 399 -24.16 16.51 6.22
C LYS A 399 -24.82 17.89 6.39
N LYS A 400 -25.77 18.25 5.51
CA LYS A 400 -26.57 19.48 5.66
C LYS A 400 -27.48 19.40 6.88
N THR A 401 -28.26 18.33 7.02
CA THR A 401 -29.12 18.09 8.19
C THR A 401 -28.31 17.98 9.48
N ALA A 402 -27.11 17.38 9.47
CA ALA A 402 -26.24 17.36 10.64
C ALA A 402 -25.69 18.75 10.97
N ALA A 403 -25.37 19.58 9.98
CA ALA A 403 -24.91 20.95 10.18
C ALA A 403 -26.05 21.92 10.57
N GLU A 404 -27.31 21.57 10.28
CA GLU A 404 -28.50 22.28 10.78
C GLU A 404 -28.81 21.93 12.25
N ILE A 405 -28.32 20.79 12.74
CA ILE A 405 -28.61 20.26 14.09
C ILE A 405 -27.44 20.48 15.06
N PHE A 406 -26.22 20.26 14.59
CA PHE A 406 -24.99 20.34 15.38
C PHE A 406 -24.08 21.42 14.81
N ASN A 407 -23.76 22.39 15.64
CA ASN A 407 -22.76 23.40 15.35
C ASN A 407 -21.47 23.00 16.06
N VAL A 408 -20.41 22.77 15.29
CA VAL A 408 -19.12 22.31 15.82
C VAL A 408 -18.10 23.40 15.57
N GLU A 409 -17.47 23.88 16.65
CA GLU A 409 -16.39 24.85 16.56
C GLU A 409 -15.19 24.24 15.83
N ILE A 410 -14.74 24.88 14.75
CA ILE A 410 -13.57 24.45 13.97
C ILE A 410 -12.34 25.20 14.47
N THR A 411 -11.45 24.51 15.18
CA THR A 411 -10.16 25.06 15.62
C THR A 411 -9.02 24.51 14.75
N LYS A 412 -8.08 25.36 14.34
CA LYS A 412 -6.95 24.97 13.45
C LYS A 412 -5.92 24.04 14.11
N GLU A 413 -5.97 23.87 15.42
CA GLU A 413 -4.91 23.26 16.24
C GLU A 413 -5.29 21.88 16.80
N MET A 414 -6.52 21.39 16.59
CA MET A 414 -7.00 20.10 17.13
C MET A 414 -7.87 19.32 16.14
N ASP A 415 -7.86 17.98 16.27
CA ASP A 415 -8.75 17.07 15.55
C ASP A 415 -10.19 17.21 16.07
N THR A 416 -11.00 18.07 15.44
CA THR A 416 -12.43 18.26 15.79
C THR A 416 -13.29 17.12 15.26
N VAL A 417 -14.31 16.71 16.02
CA VAL A 417 -15.27 15.69 15.57
C VAL A 417 -16.24 16.28 14.53
N LEU A 418 -16.38 15.63 13.37
CA LEU A 418 -17.34 16.07 12.35
C LEU A 418 -18.80 15.85 12.82
N ALA A 419 -19.64 16.89 12.71
CA ALA A 419 -21.10 16.82 12.95
C ALA A 419 -21.79 15.61 12.27
N ALA A 420 -21.35 15.27 11.06
CA ALA A 420 -21.87 14.13 10.32
C ALA A 420 -21.60 12.77 10.98
N ASN A 421 -20.50 12.65 11.74
CA ASN A 421 -20.17 11.43 12.47
C ASN A 421 -21.06 11.28 13.72
N ILE A 422 -21.38 12.39 14.39
CA ILE A 422 -22.31 12.43 15.54
C ILE A 422 -23.71 12.04 15.08
N TYR A 423 -24.22 12.68 14.01
CA TYR A 423 -25.51 12.31 13.42
C TYR A 423 -25.56 10.83 13.03
N LYS A 424 -24.47 10.29 12.44
CA LYS A 424 -24.39 8.87 12.08
C LYS A 424 -24.40 7.96 13.31
N ASN A 425 -23.73 8.37 14.39
CA ASN A 425 -23.68 7.60 15.63
C ASN A 425 -25.06 7.56 16.30
N LEU A 426 -25.70 8.71 16.51
CA LEU A 426 -27.06 8.78 17.07
C LEU A 426 -28.07 7.94 16.27
N ASN A 427 -27.98 7.96 14.95
CA ASN A 427 -28.87 7.20 14.07
C ASN A 427 -28.67 5.67 14.09
N LYS A 428 -27.74 5.12 14.92
CA LYS A 428 -27.46 3.67 15.01
C LYS A 428 -28.42 2.90 15.91
N SER A 429 -29.11 3.58 16.83
CA SER A 429 -29.99 2.98 17.85
C SER A 429 -31.36 3.66 17.82
N ASP A 430 -32.40 3.04 18.36
CA ASP A 430 -33.72 3.66 18.43
C ASP A 430 -33.75 4.85 19.40
N VAL A 431 -33.09 4.77 20.56
CA VAL A 431 -32.90 5.91 21.48
C VAL A 431 -32.30 7.14 20.78
N GLY A 432 -31.20 6.94 20.05
CA GLY A 432 -30.55 8.03 19.32
C GLY A 432 -31.36 8.57 18.12
N LYS A 433 -32.24 7.76 17.49
CA LYS A 433 -33.19 8.27 16.49
C LYS A 433 -34.26 9.14 17.13
N GLU A 434 -34.81 8.73 18.27
CA GLU A 434 -35.77 9.52 19.06
C GLU A 434 -35.17 10.86 19.49
N VAL A 435 -33.91 10.86 19.92
CA VAL A 435 -33.16 12.08 20.26
C VAL A 435 -33.02 13.01 19.05
N LEU A 436 -32.67 12.49 17.88
CA LEU A 436 -32.60 13.29 16.65
C LEU A 436 -33.96 13.86 16.23
N GLU A 437 -35.05 13.12 16.43
CA GLU A 437 -36.41 13.60 16.17
C GLU A 437 -36.83 14.68 17.17
N PHE A 438 -36.51 14.51 18.45
CA PHE A 438 -36.77 15.49 19.50
C PHE A 438 -36.07 16.82 19.21
N ILE A 439 -34.77 16.77 18.90
CA ILE A 439 -33.98 17.97 18.59
C ILE A 439 -34.57 18.73 17.41
N LYS A 440 -34.95 18.01 16.33
CA LYS A 440 -35.58 18.62 15.15
C LYS A 440 -36.94 19.23 15.45
N LYS A 441 -37.79 18.53 16.21
CA LYS A 441 -39.16 18.97 16.51
C LYS A 441 -39.18 20.19 17.42
N ASN A 442 -38.27 20.25 18.39
CA ASN A 442 -38.22 21.33 19.38
C ASN A 442 -37.24 22.46 18.98
N HIS A 443 -36.61 22.38 17.81
CA HIS A 443 -35.57 23.32 17.38
C HIS A 443 -34.47 23.52 18.43
N THR A 444 -34.12 22.45 19.15
CA THR A 444 -33.06 22.47 20.16
C THR A 444 -31.73 22.67 19.44
N SER A 445 -30.93 23.62 19.90
CA SER A 445 -29.61 23.89 19.30
C SER A 445 -28.54 23.14 20.09
N VAL A 446 -27.57 22.56 19.38
CA VAL A 446 -26.47 21.78 19.98
C VAL A 446 -25.13 22.35 19.50
N ASP A 447 -24.41 23.00 20.40
CA ASP A 447 -23.09 23.58 20.15
C ASP A 447 -21.99 22.74 20.80
N ILE A 448 -20.91 22.48 20.06
CA ILE A 448 -19.75 21.71 20.52
C ILE A 448 -18.51 22.59 20.43
N TYR A 449 -17.92 22.90 21.58
CA TYR A 449 -16.79 23.82 21.71
C TYR A 449 -15.48 23.09 21.98
N TYR A 450 -14.40 23.57 21.36
CA TYR A 450 -13.04 23.06 21.54
C TYR A 450 -12.07 24.14 22.03
N ASN A 451 -12.45 25.42 21.95
CA ASN A 451 -11.65 26.52 22.44
C ASN A 451 -11.74 26.62 23.98
N LYS A 452 -10.56 26.56 24.63
CA LYS A 452 -10.43 26.66 26.09
C LYS A 452 -11.04 27.95 26.67
N ASN A 453 -10.90 29.07 25.98
CA ASN A 453 -11.45 30.35 26.45
C ASN A 453 -12.99 30.31 26.41
N THR A 454 -13.57 29.81 25.32
CA THR A 454 -15.02 29.64 25.19
C THR A 454 -15.59 28.69 26.25
N ILE A 455 -14.91 27.58 26.51
CA ILE A 455 -15.31 26.61 27.55
C ILE A 455 -15.28 27.23 28.95
N SER A 456 -14.25 28.04 29.24
CA SER A 456 -14.12 28.77 30.51
C SER A 456 -15.20 29.83 30.68
N GLU A 457 -15.43 30.65 29.64
CA GLU A 457 -16.49 31.67 29.62
C GLU A 457 -17.90 31.09 29.79
N MET A 458 -18.12 29.86 29.31
CA MET A 458 -19.40 29.15 29.42
C MET A 458 -19.54 28.28 30.68
N GLY A 459 -18.52 28.21 31.53
CA GLY A 459 -18.51 27.41 32.76
C GLY A 459 -18.54 25.89 32.53
N LEU A 460 -18.08 25.41 31.37
CA LEU A 460 -18.16 24.01 30.94
C LEU A 460 -16.98 23.14 31.42
N GLU A 461 -16.05 23.69 32.20
CA GLU A 461 -14.76 23.07 32.52
C GLU A 461 -14.88 21.77 33.33
N ALA A 462 -15.94 21.64 34.14
CA ALA A 462 -16.15 20.52 35.05
C ALA A 462 -17.18 19.49 34.53
N VAL A 463 -17.73 19.67 33.33
CA VAL A 463 -18.82 18.83 32.79
C VAL A 463 -18.55 18.40 31.35
N TYR A 464 -19.16 17.29 30.93
CA TYR A 464 -19.13 16.84 29.54
C TYR A 464 -20.05 17.67 28.64
N GLY A 465 -21.17 18.13 29.19
CA GLY A 465 -22.10 19.06 28.56
C GLY A 465 -23.07 19.64 29.58
N GLN A 466 -23.86 20.62 29.15
CA GLN A 466 -24.96 21.17 29.95
C GLN A 466 -26.08 21.66 29.03
N CYS A 467 -27.31 21.54 29.49
CA CYS A 467 -28.46 22.15 28.84
C CYS A 467 -28.90 23.43 29.57
N ILE A 468 -28.98 24.55 28.84
CA ILE A 468 -29.55 25.81 29.34
C ILE A 468 -30.74 26.18 28.44
N GLY A 469 -31.94 26.14 29.01
CA GLY A 469 -33.17 26.35 28.25
C GLY A 469 -33.37 25.29 27.18
N ASN A 470 -33.43 25.70 25.91
CA ASN A 470 -33.55 24.80 24.75
C ASN A 470 -32.22 24.70 23.95
N HIS A 471 -31.10 24.90 24.63
CA HIS A 471 -29.78 24.87 24.03
C HIS A 471 -28.86 23.93 24.81
N ILE A 472 -28.19 23.02 24.09
CA ILE A 472 -27.25 22.04 24.63
C ILE A 472 -25.83 22.46 24.25
N TYR A 473 -24.98 22.61 25.26
CA TYR A 473 -23.58 22.97 25.09
C TYR A 473 -22.68 21.79 25.48
N ILE A 474 -21.70 21.46 24.65
CA ILE A 474 -20.82 20.30 24.88
C ILE A 474 -19.37 20.74 24.93
N ASN A 475 -18.66 20.25 25.95
CA ASN A 475 -17.22 20.42 26.09
C ASN A 475 -16.49 19.36 25.25
N GLY A 476 -16.09 19.73 24.04
CA GLY A 476 -15.35 18.87 23.12
C GLY A 476 -13.91 18.57 23.54
N LEU A 477 -13.33 19.30 24.51
CA LEU A 477 -12.02 18.97 25.09
C LEU A 477 -12.09 17.78 26.03
N THR A 478 -13.20 17.65 26.76
CA THR A 478 -13.44 16.54 27.70
C THR A 478 -14.10 15.35 26.99
N ALA A 479 -15.07 15.59 26.10
CA ALA A 479 -15.71 14.57 25.27
C ALA A 479 -14.93 14.37 23.95
N GLN A 480 -13.80 13.65 24.01
CA GLN A 480 -12.83 13.56 22.91
C GLN A 480 -13.25 12.61 21.77
N SER A 481 -14.29 11.83 21.95
CA SER A 481 -14.77 10.87 20.95
C SER A 481 -16.19 11.14 20.46
N VAL A 482 -16.49 10.71 19.22
CA VAL A 482 -17.85 10.71 18.65
C VAL A 482 -18.84 10.02 19.58
N ARG A 483 -18.40 8.97 20.29
CA ARG A 483 -19.22 8.19 21.21
C ARG A 483 -19.59 9.02 22.45
N GLU A 484 -18.62 9.60 23.14
CA GLU A 484 -18.85 10.40 24.35
C GLU A 484 -19.72 11.62 24.06
N ILE A 485 -19.47 12.30 22.94
CA ILE A 485 -20.31 13.42 22.50
C ILE A 485 -21.75 12.95 22.25
N SER A 486 -21.94 11.80 21.60
CA SER A 486 -23.29 11.28 21.32
C SER A 486 -24.00 10.84 22.60
N GLU A 487 -23.28 10.20 23.53
CA GLU A 487 -23.81 9.83 24.86
C GLU A 487 -24.21 11.07 25.66
N THR A 488 -23.40 12.13 25.62
CA THR A 488 -23.70 13.43 26.24
C THR A 488 -24.96 14.06 25.65
N ILE A 489 -25.11 14.06 24.31
CA ILE A 489 -26.34 14.57 23.67
C ILE A 489 -27.57 13.78 24.11
N VAL A 490 -27.47 12.44 24.16
CA VAL A 490 -28.58 11.60 24.63
C VAL A 490 -28.91 11.90 26.09
N HIS A 491 -27.88 12.08 26.93
CA HIS A 491 -28.03 12.43 28.34
C HIS A 491 -28.77 13.77 28.51
N GLU A 492 -28.27 14.85 27.90
CA GLU A 492 -28.88 16.19 27.99
C GLU A 492 -30.29 16.23 27.42
N VAL A 493 -30.53 15.60 26.26
CA VAL A 493 -31.88 15.53 25.68
C VAL A 493 -32.84 14.73 26.57
N THR A 494 -32.36 13.74 27.31
CA THR A 494 -33.20 12.94 28.20
C THR A 494 -33.72 13.78 29.37
N HIS A 495 -32.90 14.67 29.94
CA HIS A 495 -33.36 15.65 30.94
C HIS A 495 -34.53 16.48 30.42
N ILE A 496 -34.39 17.06 29.22
CA ILE A 496 -35.42 17.92 28.63
C ILE A 496 -36.66 17.11 28.26
N ARG A 497 -36.48 15.95 27.62
CA ARG A 497 -37.57 15.15 27.08
C ARG A 497 -38.48 14.58 28.16
N LEU A 498 -37.91 14.17 29.29
CA LEU A 498 -38.65 13.58 30.39
C LEU A 498 -39.04 14.59 31.47
N ASP A 499 -38.56 15.84 31.37
CA ASP A 499 -38.75 16.89 32.38
C ASP A 499 -38.40 16.39 33.79
N ILE A 500 -37.30 15.66 33.88
CA ILE A 500 -36.75 15.11 35.12
C ILE A 500 -35.60 16.04 35.52
N GLY A 501 -35.78 16.77 36.63
CA GLY A 501 -34.81 17.75 37.12
C GLY A 501 -33.42 17.17 37.42
N TYR A 502 -32.60 17.85 38.23
CA TYR A 502 -31.20 17.46 38.43
C TYR A 502 -30.96 16.76 39.79
N ASP A 503 -31.62 15.62 40.02
CA ASP A 503 -31.37 14.75 41.18
C ASP A 503 -30.65 13.45 40.78
N GLN A 504 -30.14 12.67 41.75
CA GLN A 504 -29.37 11.47 41.41
C GLN A 504 -30.21 10.43 40.63
N HIS A 505 -31.53 10.39 40.84
CA HIS A 505 -32.38 9.50 40.07
C HIS A 505 -32.47 9.96 38.62
N ALA A 506 -32.65 11.26 38.37
CA ALA A 506 -32.69 11.81 37.03
C ALA A 506 -31.37 11.60 36.27
N GLU A 507 -30.23 11.87 36.91
CA GLU A 507 -28.89 11.59 36.35
C GLU A 507 -28.72 10.11 36.00
N ALA A 508 -29.20 9.20 36.85
CA ALA A 508 -29.16 7.76 36.59
C ALA A 508 -30.06 7.33 35.42
N VAL A 509 -31.22 7.99 35.24
CA VAL A 509 -32.08 7.76 34.07
C VAL A 509 -31.41 8.27 32.79
N CYS A 510 -30.78 9.44 32.82
CA CYS A 510 -30.07 10.00 31.68
C CYS A 510 -28.86 9.14 31.27
N ASP A 511 -28.05 8.70 32.24
CA ASP A 511 -26.95 7.75 32.02
C ASP A 511 -27.45 6.39 31.50
N TYR A 512 -28.61 5.93 31.96
CA TYR A 512 -29.23 4.70 31.46
C TYR A 512 -29.54 4.82 29.95
N PHE A 513 -30.16 5.91 29.50
CA PHE A 513 -30.45 6.10 28.08
C PHE A 513 -29.18 6.30 27.24
N ALA A 514 -28.17 6.99 27.76
CA ALA A 514 -26.87 7.13 27.11
C ALA A 514 -26.16 5.76 26.96
N ALA A 515 -26.16 4.94 28.01
CA ALA A 515 -25.60 3.59 27.97
C ALA A 515 -26.40 2.66 27.04
N LEU A 516 -27.73 2.77 27.02
CA LEU A 516 -28.61 2.02 26.14
C LEU A 516 -28.35 2.35 24.67
N HIS A 517 -28.12 3.63 24.35
CA HIS A 517 -27.70 4.07 23.01
C HIS A 517 -26.41 3.38 22.53
N SER A 518 -25.43 3.22 23.43
CA SER A 518 -24.12 2.67 23.07
C SER A 518 -24.02 1.15 23.15
N LYS A 519 -24.65 0.51 24.14
CA LYS A 519 -24.59 -0.94 24.37
C LYS A 519 -25.75 -1.72 23.75
N GLY A 520 -26.86 -1.06 23.44
CA GLY A 520 -28.06 -1.68 22.87
C GLY A 520 -28.94 -2.38 23.90
N THR A 521 -28.38 -3.33 24.67
CA THR A 521 -29.05 -3.97 25.81
C THR A 521 -28.23 -3.78 27.09
N LEU A 522 -28.92 -3.59 28.22
CA LEU A 522 -28.30 -3.38 29.52
C LEU A 522 -28.64 -4.52 30.46
N THR A 523 -27.62 -5.03 31.16
CA THR A 523 -27.78 -6.05 32.21
C THR A 523 -28.12 -5.40 33.55
N GLU A 524 -28.59 -6.20 34.52
CA GLU A 524 -28.77 -5.71 35.90
C GLU A 524 -27.48 -5.13 36.50
N LYS A 525 -26.33 -5.70 36.13
CA LYS A 525 -25.03 -5.20 36.58
C LYS A 525 -24.77 -3.80 36.02
N ASP A 526 -25.03 -3.58 34.73
CA ASP A 526 -24.85 -2.27 34.10
C ASP A 526 -25.70 -1.19 34.79
N VAL A 527 -26.95 -1.51 35.15
CA VAL A 527 -27.83 -0.59 35.88
C VAL A 527 -27.29 -0.28 37.27
N ARG A 528 -26.78 -1.28 38.00
CA ARG A 528 -26.16 -1.08 39.32
C ARG A 528 -24.90 -0.21 39.23
N ASP A 529 -24.08 -0.43 38.20
CA ASP A 529 -22.85 0.34 37.97
C ASP A 529 -23.17 1.80 37.65
N ILE A 530 -24.21 2.07 36.88
CA ILE A 530 -24.71 3.44 36.61
C ILE A 530 -25.13 4.12 37.91
N ILE A 531 -25.97 3.47 38.72
CA ILE A 531 -26.45 4.02 40.00
C ILE A 531 -25.28 4.32 40.95
N LYS A 532 -24.29 3.43 40.99
CA LYS A 532 -23.07 3.61 41.78
C LYS A 532 -22.27 4.82 41.29
N SER A 533 -22.01 4.90 39.99
CA SER A 533 -21.29 6.02 39.36
C SER A 533 -21.96 7.36 39.67
N VAL A 534 -23.29 7.46 39.54
CA VAL A 534 -24.03 8.70 39.81
C VAL A 534 -23.91 9.13 41.29
N LYS A 535 -23.95 8.19 42.23
CA LYS A 535 -23.77 8.50 43.66
C LYS A 535 -22.36 9.00 43.97
N GLU A 536 -21.36 8.50 43.26
CA GLU A 536 -19.96 8.93 43.38
C GLU A 536 -19.73 10.31 42.74
N ARG A 537 -20.36 10.58 41.58
CA ARG A 537 -20.25 11.86 40.88
C ARG A 537 -21.02 12.99 41.56
N TYR A 538 -22.17 12.69 42.16
CA TYR A 538 -23.04 13.69 42.81
C TYR A 538 -23.40 13.33 44.25
N PRO A 539 -22.41 13.24 45.16
CA PRO A 539 -22.65 12.81 46.55
C PRO A 539 -23.55 13.75 47.34
N ASN A 540 -23.64 15.02 46.91
CA ASN A 540 -24.41 16.06 47.59
C ASN A 540 -25.88 16.15 47.11
N PHE A 541 -26.26 15.39 46.07
CA PHE A 541 -27.62 15.42 45.52
C PHE A 541 -28.48 14.37 46.21
N LYS A 542 -29.77 14.65 46.41
CA LYS A 542 -30.71 13.65 46.95
C LYS A 542 -31.03 12.60 45.89
N TRP A 543 -31.38 11.38 46.32
CA TRP A 543 -31.76 10.31 45.40
C TRP A 543 -32.99 10.66 44.57
N ARG A 544 -34.01 11.26 45.18
CA ARG A 544 -35.19 11.79 44.48
C ARG A 544 -35.62 13.06 45.21
N ASN A 545 -35.75 14.17 44.49
CA ASN A 545 -36.41 15.33 45.05
C ASN A 545 -37.90 14.98 45.19
N LYS A 546 -38.41 14.96 46.42
CA LYS A 546 -39.86 14.90 46.65
C LYS A 546 -40.42 16.20 46.06
N SER A 547 -41.30 16.07 45.07
CA SER A 547 -42.18 17.15 44.66
C SER A 547 -43.03 17.65 45.83
#